data_AF-A0A439MJZ9-F1
#
_entry.id   AF-A0A439MJZ9-F1
#
_cell.length_a   1.000
_cell.length_b   1.000
_cell.length_c   1.000
_cell.angle_alpha   90.00
_cell.angle_beta   90.00
_cell.angle_gamma   90.00
#
_symmetry.space_group_name_H-M   'P 1'
#
loop_
_entity.id
_entity.type
_entity.pdbx_description
1 polymer ?
#
loop_
_entity_poly.entity_id
_entity_poly.type
_entity_poly.pdbx_seq_one_letter_code
_entity_poly.pdbx_strand_id
1 'polypeptide(L)'
;MSDFVPTKEKTAFQRVISSQPFWVTIALIALVILMTAMEPSFGTSENVANVTRNLAPFGIMALGMTVVIITGGIDLSVGSIMGLVVIVAGLFLTWHYPWYVAFAMGLSSGLACGAVNGFFVAYVGMPSFVVTLGMLSVARSLA
;
A
#
# COMPACT_ATOMS: atom_id res chain seq x y z
N MET A 1 3.06 -39.93 25.90
CA MET A 1 3.26 -38.95 26.99
C MET A 1 2.78 -37.62 26.45
N SER A 2 1.72 -37.08 27.03
CA SER A 2 0.93 -35.99 26.51
C SER A 2 1.57 -34.62 26.76
N ASP A 3 2.14 -34.02 25.71
CA ASP A 3 2.44 -32.58 25.72
C ASP A 3 1.16 -31.81 25.36
N PHE A 4 0.15 -31.91 26.22
CA PHE A 4 -0.90 -30.91 26.30
C PHE A 4 -0.29 -29.68 26.96
N VAL A 5 0.38 -28.84 26.16
CA VAL A 5 0.65 -27.45 26.57
C VAL A 5 -0.72 -26.77 26.65
N PRO A 6 -1.22 -26.39 27.84
CA PRO A 6 -2.48 -25.70 27.94
C PRO A 6 -2.30 -24.33 27.30
N THR A 7 -2.78 -24.17 26.07
CA THR A 7 -2.87 -22.86 25.45
C THR A 7 -3.84 -22.04 26.29
N LYS A 8 -3.31 -21.14 27.14
CA LYS A 8 -4.10 -20.16 27.88
C LYS A 8 -5.02 -19.48 26.88
N GLU A 9 -6.32 -19.76 26.94
CA GLU A 9 -7.32 -19.07 26.14
C GLU A 9 -7.33 -17.61 26.57
N LYS A 10 -6.57 -16.77 25.86
CA LYS A 10 -6.65 -15.33 26.02
C LYS A 10 -8.09 -14.92 25.71
N THR A 11 -8.77 -14.31 26.69
CA THR A 11 -10.09 -13.70 26.49
C THR A 11 -10.05 -12.74 25.30
N ALA A 12 -11.16 -12.54 24.57
CA ALA A 12 -11.22 -11.64 23.42
C ALA A 12 -10.61 -10.25 23.71
N PHE A 13 -10.83 -9.73 24.92
CA PHE A 13 -10.23 -8.48 25.41
C PHE A 13 -8.69 -8.53 25.54
N GLN A 14 -8.14 -9.63 26.04
CA GLN A 14 -6.70 -9.86 26.14
C GLN A 14 -6.04 -10.06 24.76
N ARG A 15 -6.77 -10.61 23.78
CA ARG A 15 -6.28 -10.71 22.39
C ARG A 15 -6.17 -9.33 21.74
N VAL A 16 -7.15 -8.46 21.93
CA VAL A 16 -7.13 -7.09 21.39
C VAL A 16 -5.98 -6.28 21.99
N ILE A 17 -5.84 -6.26 23.32
CA ILE A 17 -4.76 -5.51 24.00
C ILE A 17 -3.37 -6.07 23.69
N SER A 18 -3.24 -7.38 23.47
CA SER A 18 -1.97 -8.02 23.09
C SER A 18 -1.61 -7.83 21.62
N SER A 19 -2.47 -7.21 20.81
CA SER A 19 -2.24 -7.04 19.38
C SER A 19 -1.39 -5.81 19.09
N GLN A 20 -0.42 -5.92 18.17
CA GLN A 20 0.38 -4.79 17.72
C GLN A 20 -0.48 -3.65 17.10
N PRO A 21 -1.53 -3.92 16.29
CA PRO A 21 -2.40 -2.87 15.75
C PRO A 21 -3.10 -2.03 16.81
N PHE A 22 -3.44 -2.62 17.96
CA PHE A 22 -4.06 -1.90 19.07
C PHE A 22 -3.14 -0.79 19.59
N TRP A 23 -1.88 -1.12 19.90
CA TRP A 23 -0.91 -0.15 20.39
C TRP A 23 -0.55 0.91 19.34
N VAL A 24 -0.46 0.53 18.06
CA VAL A 24 -0.27 1.48 16.95
C VAL A 24 -1.45 2.47 16.88
N THR A 25 -2.68 1.98 17.04
CA THR A 25 -3.89 2.83 17.03
C THR A 25 -3.92 3.79 18.21
N ILE A 26 -3.59 3.31 19.41
CA ILE A 26 -3.50 4.16 20.61
C ILE A 26 -2.42 5.24 20.44
N ALA A 27 -1.24 4.86 19.93
CA ALA A 27 -0.16 5.82 19.66
C ALA A 27 -0.58 6.88 18.64
N LEU A 28 -1.27 6.47 17.56
CA LEU A 28 -1.81 7.39 16.56
C LEU A 28 -2.82 8.38 17.15
N ILE A 29 -3.77 7.90 17.96
CA ILE A 29 -4.76 8.77 18.62
C ILE A 29 -4.06 9.78 19.55
N ALA A 30 -3.11 9.32 20.37
CA ALA A 30 -2.35 10.19 21.25
C ALA A 30 -1.58 11.26 20.46
N LEU A 31 -0.94 10.88 19.35
CA LEU A 31 -0.23 11.79 18.46
C LEU A 31 -1.17 12.84 17.86
N VAL A 32 -2.34 12.44 17.37
CA VAL A 32 -3.34 13.36 16.79
C VAL A 32 -3.81 14.38 17.84
N ILE A 33 -4.09 13.95 19.07
CA ILE A 33 -4.50 14.85 20.16
C ILE A 33 -3.39 15.84 20.48
N LEU A 34 -2.15 15.34 20.63
CA LEU A 34 -1.00 16.17 20.94
C LEU A 34 -0.73 17.22 19.85
N MET A 35 -0.71 16.80 18.58
CA MET A 35 -0.46 17.71 17.46
C MET A 35 -1.57 18.74 17.29
N THR A 36 -2.83 18.36 17.51
CA THR A 36 -3.96 19.30 17.51
C THR A 36 -3.85 20.34 18.62
N ALA A 37 -3.31 19.96 19.79
CA ALA A 37 -3.12 20.86 20.92
C ALA A 37 -1.90 21.78 20.74
N MET A 38 -0.83 21.32 20.08
CA MET A 38 0.41 22.10 19.91
C MET A 38 0.39 23.00 18.67
N GLU A 39 -0.27 22.58 17.59
CA GLU A 39 -0.25 23.27 16.30
C GLU A 39 -1.69 23.59 15.85
N PRO A 40 -2.14 24.85 15.91
CA PRO A 40 -3.53 25.24 15.58
C PRO A 40 -3.93 24.88 14.14
N SER A 41 -2.97 24.83 13.21
CA SER A 41 -3.22 24.46 11.82
C SER A 41 -3.47 22.96 11.63
N PHE A 42 -3.02 22.11 12.55
CA PHE A 42 -3.08 20.66 12.41
C PHE A 42 -4.51 20.11 12.37
N GLY A 43 -5.39 20.61 13.24
CA GLY A 43 -6.79 20.17 13.34
C GLY A 43 -7.73 20.75 12.28
N THR A 44 -7.23 21.58 11.37
CA THR A 44 -8.06 22.23 10.35
C THR A 44 -8.57 21.22 9.32
N SER A 45 -9.78 21.46 8.77
CA SER A 45 -10.36 20.60 7.73
C SER A 45 -9.49 20.50 6.49
N GLU A 46 -8.76 21.57 6.16
CA GLU A 46 -7.79 21.60 5.06
C GLU A 46 -6.61 20.67 5.34
N ASN A 47 -6.00 20.74 6.52
CA ASN A 47 -4.89 19.85 6.87
C ASN A 47 -5.34 18.39 6.92
N VAL A 48 -6.50 18.10 7.52
CA VAL A 48 -7.07 16.74 7.54
C VAL A 48 -7.33 16.23 6.11
N ALA A 49 -7.86 17.07 5.22
CA ALA A 49 -8.07 16.70 3.82
C ALA A 49 -6.75 16.45 3.09
N ASN A 50 -5.73 17.28 3.33
CA ASN A 50 -4.40 17.13 2.72
C ASN A 50 -3.70 15.86 3.20
N VAL A 51 -3.69 15.59 4.51
CA VAL A 51 -3.15 14.34 5.07
C VAL A 51 -3.87 13.13 4.49
N THR A 52 -5.21 13.17 4.44
CA THR A 52 -6.02 12.08 3.86
C THR A 52 -5.71 11.87 2.39
N ARG A 53 -5.56 12.93 1.58
CA ARG A 53 -5.18 12.85 0.17
C ARG A 53 -3.80 12.24 -0.04
N ASN A 54 -2.83 12.55 0.84
CA ASN A 54 -1.50 11.95 0.79
C ASN A 54 -1.51 10.46 1.18
N LEU A 55 -2.43 10.05 2.05
CA LEU A 55 -2.59 8.64 2.47
C LEU A 55 -3.47 7.81 1.53
N ALA A 56 -4.35 8.46 0.75
CA ALA A 56 -5.29 7.77 -0.14
C ALA A 56 -4.62 6.77 -1.12
N PRO A 57 -3.47 7.07 -1.77
CA PRO A 57 -2.79 6.11 -2.62
C PRO A 57 -2.42 4.82 -1.88
N PHE A 58 -1.92 4.92 -0.64
CA PHE A 58 -1.58 3.74 0.17
C PHE A 58 -2.81 2.91 0.53
N GLY A 59 -3.94 3.56 0.82
CA GLY A 59 -5.22 2.88 1.06
C GLY A 59 -5.71 2.12 -0.17
N ILE A 60 -5.70 2.75 -1.34
CA ILE A 60 -6.10 2.13 -2.61
C ILE A 60 -5.17 0.96 -2.95
N MET A 61 -3.85 1.12 -2.78
CA MET A 61 -2.88 0.05 -2.97
C MET A 61 -3.13 -1.13 -2.02
N ALA A 62 -3.40 -0.87 -0.74
CA ALA A 62 -3.68 -1.93 0.23
C ALA A 62 -4.91 -2.78 -0.16
N LEU A 63 -5.95 -2.15 -0.70
CA LEU A 63 -7.13 -2.86 -1.22
C LEU A 63 -6.75 -3.78 -2.40
N GLY A 64 -5.93 -3.31 -3.34
CA GLY A 64 -5.43 -4.15 -4.45
C GLY A 64 -4.55 -5.31 -3.96
N MET A 65 -3.64 -5.03 -3.03
CA MET A 65 -2.75 -6.04 -2.42
C MET A 65 -3.52 -7.11 -1.64
N THR A 66 -4.71 -6.80 -1.12
CA THR A 66 -5.56 -7.77 -0.44
C THR A 66 -5.91 -8.95 -1.36
N VAL A 67 -6.18 -8.69 -2.64
CA VAL A 67 -6.45 -9.75 -3.63
C VAL A 67 -5.22 -10.64 -3.81
N VAL A 68 -4.03 -10.04 -3.94
CA VAL A 68 -2.76 -10.77 -4.08
C VAL A 68 -2.53 -11.69 -2.88
N ILE A 69 -2.69 -11.18 -1.66
CA ILE A 69 -2.45 -11.92 -0.43
C ILE A 69 -3.45 -13.07 -0.27
N ILE A 70 -4.74 -12.84 -0.55
CA ILE A 70 -5.78 -13.88 -0.43
C ILE A 70 -5.54 -15.01 -1.45
N THR A 71 -4.98 -14.71 -2.63
CA THR A 71 -4.57 -15.74 -3.60
C THR A 71 -3.29 -16.50 -3.20
N GLY A 72 -2.71 -16.22 -2.03
CA GLY A 72 -1.46 -16.82 -1.56
C GLY A 72 -0.20 -16.25 -2.24
N GLY A 73 -0.35 -15.14 -2.97
CA GLY A 73 0.75 -14.45 -3.63
C GLY A 73 1.47 -13.45 -2.74
N ILE A 74 2.65 -13.03 -3.18
CA ILE A 74 3.40 -11.90 -2.62
C ILE A 74 3.71 -10.95 -3.76
N ASP A 75 3.48 -9.65 -3.56
CA ASP A 75 3.91 -8.61 -4.50
C ASP A 75 4.88 -7.64 -3.83
N LEU A 76 6.14 -7.75 -4.25
CA LEU A 76 7.22 -6.86 -3.83
C LEU A 76 7.29 -5.60 -4.71
N SER A 77 6.81 -5.66 -5.95
CA SER A 77 6.95 -4.60 -6.95
C SER A 77 6.02 -3.42 -6.75
N VAL A 78 4.94 -3.57 -5.97
CA VAL A 78 3.88 -2.54 -5.82
C VAL A 78 4.41 -1.13 -5.52
N GLY A 79 5.41 -1.01 -4.66
CA GLY A 79 6.02 0.29 -4.33
C GLY A 79 6.80 0.90 -5.49
N SER A 80 7.56 0.09 -6.24
CA SER A 80 8.30 0.54 -7.41
C SER A 80 7.38 0.86 -8.59
N ILE A 81 6.31 0.09 -8.77
CA ILE A 81 5.26 0.37 -9.77
C ILE A 81 4.57 1.69 -9.43
N MET A 82 4.26 1.97 -8.15
CA MET A 82 3.71 3.27 -7.75
C MET A 82 4.64 4.42 -8.16
N GLY A 83 5.95 4.28 -7.91
CA GLY A 83 6.94 5.27 -8.33
C GLY A 83 6.94 5.51 -9.84
N LEU A 84 6.92 4.43 -10.63
CA LEU A 84 6.83 4.51 -12.09
C LEU A 84 5.54 5.21 -12.56
N VAL A 85 4.39 4.89 -11.97
CA VAL A 85 3.10 5.52 -12.29
C VAL A 85 3.15 7.03 -12.03
N VAL A 86 3.73 7.45 -10.88
CA VAL A 86 3.88 8.86 -10.52
C VAL A 86 4.77 9.59 -11.51
N ILE A 87 5.90 8.99 -11.92
CA ILE A 87 6.83 9.61 -12.88
C ILE A 87 6.22 9.70 -14.27
N VAL A 88 5.54 8.65 -14.75
CA VAL A 88 4.84 8.69 -16.03
C VAL A 88 3.77 9.79 -16.02
N ALA A 89 2.92 9.85 -14.99
CA ALA A 89 1.92 10.91 -14.90
C ALA A 89 2.57 12.32 -14.82
N GLY A 90 3.63 12.46 -14.02
CA GLY A 90 4.38 13.70 -13.87
C GLY A 90 5.05 14.20 -15.15
N LEU A 91 5.59 13.30 -15.98
CA LEU A 91 6.18 13.63 -17.27
C LEU A 91 5.14 14.22 -18.22
N PHE A 92 3.96 13.60 -18.35
CA PHE A 92 2.90 14.11 -19.22
C PHE A 92 2.38 15.47 -18.76
N LEU A 93 2.25 15.69 -17.44
CA LEU A 93 1.90 17.01 -16.90
C LEU A 93 3.00 18.05 -17.20
N THR A 94 4.26 17.68 -17.08
CA THR A 94 5.42 18.55 -17.39
C THR A 94 5.50 18.90 -18.87
N TRP A 95 5.09 17.99 -19.75
CA TRP A 95 4.95 18.23 -21.19
C TRP A 95 3.67 19.00 -21.55
N HIS A 96 2.99 19.60 -20.57
CA HIS A 96 1.77 20.40 -20.74
C HIS A 96 0.57 19.64 -21.33
N TYR A 97 0.54 18.31 -21.23
CA TYR A 97 -0.68 17.57 -21.51
C TYR A 97 -1.72 17.79 -20.40
N PRO A 98 -3.01 17.72 -20.74
CA PRO A 98 -4.07 17.88 -19.75
C PRO A 98 -4.09 16.70 -18.77
N TRP A 99 -4.62 16.97 -17.56
CA TRP A 99 -4.57 16.03 -16.43
C TRP A 99 -5.17 14.64 -16.74
N TYR A 100 -6.21 14.59 -17.58
CA TYR A 100 -6.85 13.32 -17.95
C TYR A 100 -5.95 12.43 -18.81
N VAL A 101 -5.07 13.01 -19.63
CA VAL A 101 -4.06 12.26 -20.41
C VAL A 101 -2.99 11.73 -19.47
N ALA A 102 -2.47 12.58 -18.57
CA ALA A 102 -1.50 12.15 -17.57
C ALA A 102 -2.03 11.01 -16.68
N PHE A 103 -3.29 11.11 -16.25
CA PHE A 103 -3.99 10.06 -15.52
C PHE A 103 -4.09 8.77 -16.34
N ALA A 104 -4.54 8.84 -17.60
CA ALA A 104 -4.66 7.67 -18.46
C ALA A 104 -3.30 6.98 -18.69
N MET A 105 -2.23 7.76 -18.90
CA MET A 105 -0.90 7.23 -19.12
C MET A 105 -0.31 6.59 -17.86
N GLY A 106 -0.44 7.25 -16.70
CA GLY A 106 -0.04 6.65 -15.41
C GLY A 106 -0.82 5.39 -15.09
N LEU A 107 -2.14 5.38 -15.31
CA LEU A 107 -2.96 4.19 -15.09
C LEU A 107 -2.54 3.05 -16.04
N SER A 108 -2.27 3.37 -17.31
CA SER A 108 -1.85 2.39 -18.30
C SER A 108 -0.51 1.73 -17.96
N SER A 109 0.45 2.49 -17.42
CA SER A 109 1.75 1.94 -17.02
C SER A 109 1.62 0.98 -15.83
N GLY A 110 0.82 1.36 -14.82
CA GLY A 110 0.50 0.48 -13.69
C GLY A 110 -0.23 -0.81 -14.12
N LEU A 111 -1.23 -0.68 -14.99
CA LEU A 111 -1.96 -1.82 -15.55
C LEU A 111 -1.05 -2.73 -16.37
N ALA A 112 -0.15 -2.18 -17.19
CA ALA A 112 0.78 -2.96 -17.97
C ALA A 112 1.72 -3.78 -17.06
N CYS A 113 2.29 -3.17 -16.02
CA CYS A 113 3.14 -3.87 -15.05
C CYS A 113 2.37 -4.96 -14.30
N GLY A 114 1.15 -4.65 -13.84
CA GLY A 114 0.28 -5.61 -13.17
C GLY A 114 -0.15 -6.77 -14.07
N ALA A 115 -0.43 -6.50 -15.35
CA ALA A 115 -0.77 -7.52 -16.33
C ALA A 115 0.40 -8.46 -16.61
N VAL A 116 1.63 -7.93 -16.72
CA VAL A 116 2.85 -8.74 -16.85
C VAL A 116 3.01 -9.66 -15.63
N ASN A 117 2.94 -9.11 -14.42
CA ASN A 117 3.03 -9.90 -13.20
C ASN A 117 1.94 -10.98 -13.14
N GLY A 118 0.69 -10.60 -13.38
CA GLY A 118 -0.46 -11.51 -13.36
C GLY A 118 -0.36 -12.60 -14.42
N PHE A 119 0.14 -12.28 -15.61
CA PHE A 119 0.31 -13.24 -16.70
C PHE A 119 1.28 -14.36 -16.32
N PHE A 120 2.47 -14.01 -15.85
CA PHE A 120 3.50 -14.99 -15.47
C PHE A 120 3.08 -15.84 -14.27
N VAL A 121 2.35 -15.26 -13.32
CA VAL A 121 1.86 -16.00 -12.16
C VAL A 121 0.68 -16.92 -12.52
N ALA A 122 -0.33 -16.41 -13.21
CA ALA A 122 -1.58 -17.15 -13.46
C ALA A 122 -1.48 -18.18 -14.59
N TYR A 123 -0.75 -17.87 -15.67
CA TYR A 123 -0.71 -18.72 -16.86
C TYR A 123 0.60 -19.50 -17.01
N VAL A 124 1.73 -18.88 -16.66
CA VAL A 124 3.03 -19.56 -16.75
C VAL A 124 3.32 -20.38 -15.49
N GLY A 125 2.63 -20.11 -14.38
CA GLY A 125 2.78 -20.83 -13.12
C GLY A 125 4.10 -20.51 -12.40
N MET A 126 4.70 -19.36 -12.68
CA MET A 126 5.92 -18.93 -11.99
C MET A 126 5.60 -18.47 -10.56
N PRO A 127 6.50 -18.72 -9.58
CA PRO A 127 6.33 -18.19 -8.23
C PRO A 127 6.21 -16.66 -8.22
N SER A 128 5.15 -16.13 -7.60
CA SER A 128 4.84 -14.69 -7.55
C SER A 128 5.97 -13.84 -6.97
N PHE A 129 6.70 -14.35 -5.99
CA PHE A 129 7.88 -13.70 -5.42
C PHE A 129 8.95 -13.39 -6.48
N VAL A 130 9.26 -14.35 -7.37
CA VAL A 130 10.33 -14.19 -8.37
C VAL A 130 9.91 -13.16 -9.42
N VAL A 131 8.68 -13.28 -9.91
CA VAL A 131 8.11 -12.37 -10.92
C VAL A 131 8.08 -10.94 -10.38
N THR A 132 7.56 -10.75 -9.17
CA THR A 132 7.42 -9.41 -8.57
C THR A 132 8.76 -8.84 -8.10
N LEU A 133 9.74 -9.65 -7.72
CA LEU A 133 11.10 -9.17 -7.48
C LEU A 133 11.77 -8.68 -8.77
N GLY A 134 11.59 -9.39 -9.89
CA GLY A 134 12.06 -8.94 -11.19
C GLY A 134 11.39 -7.64 -11.64
N MET A 135 10.07 -7.56 -11.50
CA MET A 135 9.30 -6.35 -11.83
C MET A 135 9.67 -5.18 -10.93
N LEU A 136 9.97 -5.41 -9.65
CA LEU A 136 10.50 -4.39 -8.74
C LEU A 136 11.76 -3.76 -9.32
N SER A 137 12.72 -4.56 -9.77
CA SER A 137 13.96 -4.06 -10.37
C SER A 137 13.68 -3.26 -11.64
N VAL A 138 12.85 -3.78 -12.54
CA VAL A 138 12.51 -3.09 -13.80
C VAL A 138 11.81 -1.76 -13.53
N ALA A 139 10.74 -1.76 -12.73
CA ALA A 139 9.97 -0.57 -12.42
C ALA A 139 10.84 0.49 -11.72
N ARG A 140 11.71 0.06 -10.80
CA ARG A 140 12.63 0.95 -10.08
C ARG A 140 13.75 1.51 -10.97
N SER A 141 14.18 0.78 -12.00
CA SER A 141 15.17 1.30 -12.95
C SER A 141 14.58 2.27 -13.96
N LEU A 142 13.29 2.13 -14.28
CA LEU A 142 12.56 3.03 -15.16
C LEU A 142 12.05 4.30 -14.45
N ALA A 143 11.79 4.19 -13.15
CA ALA A 143 11.39 5.28 -12.27
C ALA A 143 12.61 6.03 -11.73
#